data_AF-A0A8J5SMT8-F1
#
_entry.id   AF-A0A8J5SMT8-F1
#
_cell.length_a   1.000
_cell.length_b   1.000
_cell.length_c   1.000
_cell.angle_alpha   90.00
_cell.angle_beta   90.00
_cell.angle_gamma   90.00
#
_symmetry.space_group_name_H-M   'P 1'
#
loop_
_entity.id
_entity.type
_entity.pdbx_description
1 polymer ?
#
loop_
_entity_poly.entity_id
_entity_poly.type
_entity_poly.pdbx_seq_one_letter_code
_entity_poly.pdbx_strand_id
1 'polypeptide(L)'
;MAGIAVSASPAPAPSFGRSSVASRFSPVVGPSANFRTQVYGLRCWITAKLKLRRNLQVRAEDKVHDWLKVTPLTKNITSRDARLAYDFGGETANTSSDTLDSSMDEKSLMHLKLSPSETHPPVLKEDPVLFDDQPESAASLSIAVIGATGELARNKVFPALFALYYSGFLPRDVGIFGYSRKTLTDECLRSMIEANLTCRVEHHENCDEKLNEFLKRTYYIDAGYDNKDGMAKLNSRMSHIEGNCAANRIFYLAVPQEALLDVALSLADSAQTTQGWNRIIIEKPFGFTGLSSHRVTQSLLSRFEEEQIYRIDHLLGKDLIENLTVLRFSNLVFEPLWSRTYIRNVQVIFSEETATEIQGRYFGDYGIIRDIVHSHILQTIALFAMEPPVSLDGEDIRDEKAKVLRSIRKLDLEDIVLGQLKDNSVKVDRYTKSMTPTYFAAALYIDNARWDGVPFLIKTGIGLMKNRYSIRFINSVS
;
A
#
# COMPACT_ATOMS: atom_id res chain seq x y z
N MET A 1 -0.29 73.69 -32.64
CA MET A 1 -1.65 73.11 -32.56
C MET A 1 -1.79 72.41 -31.22
N ALA A 2 -2.88 72.66 -30.50
CA ALA A 2 -3.24 72.00 -29.24
C ALA A 2 -4.77 71.79 -29.22
N GLY A 3 -5.23 70.77 -28.51
CA GLY A 3 -6.65 70.36 -28.35
C GLY A 3 -6.69 68.92 -27.83
N ILE A 4 -7.12 68.56 -26.60
CA ILE A 4 -8.43 68.78 -25.91
C ILE A 4 -9.50 67.86 -26.58
N ALA A 5 -10.31 67.02 -25.90
CA ALA A 5 -10.84 66.99 -24.52
C ALA A 5 -11.02 65.53 -23.99
N VAL A 6 -11.06 65.21 -22.67
CA VAL A 6 -12.17 65.28 -21.68
C VAL A 6 -13.36 64.35 -22.03
N SER A 7 -13.76 63.38 -21.19
CA SER A 7 -14.83 63.57 -20.18
C SER A 7 -14.78 62.65 -18.95
N ALA A 8 -15.45 63.09 -17.87
CA ALA A 8 -15.56 62.41 -16.57
C ALA A 8 -16.98 61.83 -16.29
N SER A 9 -17.12 61.16 -15.15
CA SER A 9 -18.27 60.34 -14.69
C SER A 9 -19.61 61.07 -14.53
N PRO A 10 -20.69 60.26 -14.32
CA PRO A 10 -21.61 60.52 -13.21
C PRO A 10 -21.81 59.30 -12.28
N ALA A 11 -22.33 59.59 -11.09
CA ALA A 11 -22.87 58.66 -10.07
C ALA A 11 -24.07 59.37 -9.38
N PRO A 12 -24.84 58.80 -8.42
CA PRO A 12 -24.95 57.39 -7.94
C PRO A 12 -26.41 56.85 -7.74
N ALA A 13 -26.53 55.55 -7.38
CA ALA A 13 -27.60 54.92 -6.55
C ALA A 13 -29.06 54.79 -7.10
N PRO A 14 -29.92 53.86 -6.59
CA PRO A 14 -29.78 53.02 -5.38
C PRO A 14 -29.99 51.48 -5.52
N SER A 15 -29.65 50.81 -4.42
CA SER A 15 -29.88 49.41 -3.96
C SER A 15 -31.00 48.55 -4.57
N PHE A 16 -30.75 47.23 -4.72
CA PHE A 16 -31.13 46.18 -3.74
C PHE A 16 -30.36 44.87 -4.04
N GLY A 17 -29.98 44.08 -3.02
CA GLY A 17 -28.90 43.07 -3.16
C GLY A 17 -29.29 41.61 -2.94
N ARG A 18 -28.29 40.70 -3.02
CA ARG A 18 -28.33 39.38 -2.36
C ARG A 18 -26.94 38.80 -2.05
N SER A 19 -26.69 38.61 -0.75
CA SER A 19 -25.76 37.69 -0.06
C SER A 19 -24.43 37.25 -0.70
N SER A 20 -23.35 37.61 -0.01
CA SER A 20 -21.97 37.10 -0.17
C SER A 20 -21.78 35.63 0.24
N VAL A 21 -20.95 34.91 -0.51
CA VAL A 21 -20.22 33.70 -0.03
C VAL A 21 -18.72 33.90 -0.29
N ALA A 22 -18.11 34.83 0.45
CA ALA A 22 -16.70 35.23 0.25
C ALA A 22 -16.01 35.60 1.58
N SER A 23 -16.07 34.70 2.57
CA SER A 23 -15.43 34.91 3.89
C SER A 23 -15.21 33.61 4.66
N ARG A 24 -14.38 32.68 4.15
CA ARG A 24 -13.96 31.45 4.87
C ARG A 24 -12.47 31.08 4.75
N PHE A 25 -11.62 31.99 4.26
CA PHE A 25 -10.16 31.83 4.34
C PHE A 25 -9.54 33.12 4.85
N SER A 26 -8.92 33.04 6.03
CA SER A 26 -8.15 34.13 6.63
C SER A 26 -6.78 33.57 7.03
N PRO A 27 -5.68 33.98 6.38
CA PRO A 27 -4.35 33.52 6.76
C PRO A 27 -3.95 34.14 8.10
N VAL A 28 -3.89 33.35 9.16
CA VAL A 28 -3.46 33.80 10.49
C VAL A 28 -1.94 33.87 10.54
N VAL A 29 -1.39 35.05 10.26
CA VAL A 29 0.03 35.36 10.43
C VAL A 29 0.27 35.78 11.89
N GLY A 30 1.26 35.18 12.55
CA GLY A 30 1.60 35.50 13.94
C GLY A 30 3.11 35.33 14.22
N PRO A 31 3.70 36.16 15.11
CA PRO A 31 5.14 36.13 15.37
C PRO A 31 5.59 34.91 16.18
N SER A 32 6.89 34.58 16.05
CA SER A 32 7.53 33.32 16.42
C SER A 32 7.53 32.94 17.91
N ALA A 33 7.07 33.82 18.82
CA ALA A 33 6.97 33.52 20.25
C ALA A 33 5.89 32.49 20.62
N ASN A 34 4.91 32.24 19.74
CA ASN A 34 3.70 31.46 20.05
C ASN A 34 3.73 29.98 19.63
N PHE A 35 4.88 29.41 19.23
CA PHE A 35 4.91 28.03 18.73
C PHE A 35 4.53 26.97 19.78
N ARG A 36 4.86 27.19 21.07
CA ARG A 36 4.33 26.36 22.17
C ARG A 36 2.80 26.52 22.27
N THR A 37 2.29 27.74 22.24
CA THR A 37 0.86 28.07 22.36
C THR A 37 0.02 27.50 21.21
N GLN A 38 0.54 27.49 19.97
CA GLN A 38 -0.15 26.94 18.79
C GLN A 38 -0.12 25.41 18.72
N VAL A 39 0.97 24.75 19.14
CA VAL A 39 0.99 23.28 19.27
C VAL A 39 0.10 22.82 20.44
N TYR A 40 0.02 23.62 21.52
CA TYR A 40 -1.04 23.46 22.53
C TYR A 40 -2.42 23.67 21.90
N GLY A 41 -2.62 24.69 21.07
CA GLY A 41 -3.86 24.92 20.32
C GLY A 41 -4.33 23.70 19.52
N LEU A 42 -3.44 23.06 18.75
CA LEU A 42 -3.78 21.84 17.99
C LEU A 42 -4.08 20.65 18.92
N ARG A 43 -3.28 20.45 19.99
CA ARG A 43 -3.57 19.42 21.00
C ARG A 43 -4.92 19.66 21.69
N CYS A 44 -5.21 20.90 22.07
CA CYS A 44 -6.45 21.32 22.70
C CYS A 44 -7.63 21.17 21.74
N TRP A 45 -7.47 21.50 20.45
CA TRP A 45 -8.49 21.32 19.42
C TRP A 45 -8.83 19.84 19.18
N ILE A 46 -7.81 18.98 18.99
CA ILE A 46 -7.99 17.52 18.89
C ILE A 46 -8.67 16.98 20.16
N THR A 47 -8.21 17.40 21.34
CA THR A 47 -8.79 16.97 22.62
C THR A 47 -10.22 17.50 22.83
N ALA A 48 -10.53 18.70 22.35
CA ALA A 48 -11.85 19.30 22.44
C ALA A 48 -12.85 18.65 21.48
N LYS A 49 -12.47 18.38 20.22
CA LYS A 49 -13.29 17.60 19.27
C LYS A 49 -13.52 16.17 19.79
N LEU A 50 -12.52 15.53 20.39
CA LEU A 50 -12.68 14.23 21.06
C LEU A 50 -13.67 14.27 22.23
N LYS A 51 -13.58 15.28 23.10
CA LYS A 51 -14.55 15.49 24.19
C LYS A 51 -15.96 15.79 23.65
N LEU A 52 -16.07 16.61 22.61
CA LEU A 52 -17.35 17.01 22.03
C LEU A 52 -18.07 15.83 21.36
N ARG A 53 -17.37 15.00 20.57
CA ARG A 53 -17.96 13.78 19.99
C ARG A 53 -18.29 12.73 21.06
N ARG A 54 -17.46 12.54 22.10
CA ARG A 54 -17.80 11.65 23.23
C ARG A 54 -19.07 12.11 23.97
N ASN A 55 -19.24 13.42 24.18
CA ASN A 55 -20.45 13.98 24.77
C ASN A 55 -21.69 13.86 23.87
N LEU A 56 -21.53 13.86 22.54
CA LEU A 56 -22.62 13.60 21.59
C LEU A 56 -23.03 12.13 21.58
N GLN A 57 -22.08 11.21 21.75
CA GLN A 57 -22.32 9.76 21.80
C GLN A 57 -23.00 9.36 23.12
N VAL A 58 -22.53 9.88 24.26
CA VAL A 58 -23.21 9.73 25.57
C VAL A 58 -24.62 10.34 25.52
N ARG A 59 -24.81 11.52 24.92
CA ARG A 59 -26.15 12.10 24.71
C ARG A 59 -27.05 11.32 23.75
N ALA A 60 -26.49 10.44 22.91
CA ALA A 60 -27.29 9.54 22.08
C ALA A 60 -27.76 8.33 22.91
N GLU A 61 -26.89 7.77 23.75
CA GLU A 61 -27.21 6.69 24.70
C GLU A 61 -28.22 7.14 25.77
N ASP A 62 -28.02 8.32 26.39
CA ASP A 62 -28.95 8.93 27.34
C ASP A 62 -30.36 9.13 26.74
N LYS A 63 -30.45 9.45 25.45
CA LYS A 63 -31.74 9.66 24.75
C LYS A 63 -32.49 8.38 24.41
N VAL A 64 -31.84 7.21 24.45
CA VAL A 64 -32.50 5.92 24.19
C VAL A 64 -33.24 5.41 25.44
N HIS A 65 -32.85 5.84 26.64
CA HIS A 65 -33.46 5.37 27.88
C HIS A 65 -34.77 6.07 28.31
N ASP A 66 -35.16 7.18 27.67
CA ASP A 66 -36.29 8.01 28.11
C ASP A 66 -37.66 7.65 27.46
N TRP A 67 -37.71 6.61 26.63
CA TRP A 67 -38.93 6.19 25.89
C TRP A 67 -39.63 4.93 26.41
N LEU A 68 -39.26 4.43 27.60
CA LEU A 68 -39.84 3.22 28.21
C LEU A 68 -40.24 3.43 29.68
N LYS A 69 -41.21 4.32 29.91
CA LYS A 69 -42.01 4.37 31.16
C LYS A 69 -43.49 4.56 30.86
N VAL A 70 -44.24 3.46 30.92
CA VAL A 70 -45.71 3.49 31.02
C VAL A 70 -46.10 2.77 32.31
N THR A 71 -46.66 3.52 33.26
CA THR A 71 -47.18 3.01 34.53
C THR A 71 -48.60 2.43 34.39
N PRO A 72 -49.00 1.47 35.25
CA PRO A 72 -50.18 0.64 35.03
C PRO A 72 -51.47 1.24 35.61
N LEU A 73 -52.63 0.86 35.04
CA LEU A 73 -53.92 0.92 35.72
C LEU A 73 -54.78 -0.31 35.39
N THR A 74 -55.71 -0.63 36.30
CA THR A 74 -56.22 -2.00 36.51
C THR A 74 -57.68 -2.24 36.07
N LYS A 75 -58.04 -3.54 35.96
CA LYS A 75 -59.35 -4.21 36.16
C LYS A 75 -60.23 -4.62 34.95
N ASN A 76 -60.24 -5.94 34.75
CA ASN A 76 -61.40 -6.86 34.83
C ASN A 76 -62.34 -7.15 33.63
N ILE A 77 -62.57 -8.47 33.43
CA ILE A 77 -63.86 -9.15 33.08
C ILE A 77 -64.32 -8.98 31.59
N THR A 78 -64.70 -9.99 30.79
CA THR A 78 -65.03 -11.44 30.99
C THR A 78 -64.83 -12.29 29.70
N SER A 79 -64.88 -13.62 29.87
CA SER A 79 -64.98 -14.72 28.89
C SER A 79 -65.99 -14.58 27.72
N ARG A 80 -65.69 -15.19 26.54
CA ARG A 80 -66.31 -16.46 26.08
C ARG A 80 -65.81 -17.00 24.71
N ASP A 81 -65.81 -18.33 24.60
CA ASP A 81 -66.02 -19.23 23.44
C ASP A 81 -65.16 -19.04 22.14
N ALA A 82 -64.22 -19.95 21.82
CA ALA A 82 -64.35 -21.27 21.14
C ALA A 82 -64.37 -21.15 19.59
N ARG A 83 -63.66 -21.96 18.78
CA ARG A 83 -63.48 -23.44 18.80
C ARG A 83 -62.26 -23.92 17.95
N LEU A 84 -61.71 -25.10 18.31
CA LEU A 84 -61.02 -26.11 17.47
C LEU A 84 -59.64 -25.74 16.86
N ALA A 85 -58.64 -26.64 16.78
CA ALA A 85 -58.61 -28.09 17.02
C ALA A 85 -57.29 -28.62 17.65
N TYR A 86 -57.42 -29.70 18.45
CA TYR A 86 -56.53 -30.86 18.69
C TYR A 86 -55.01 -30.72 18.37
N ASP A 87 -54.07 -30.84 19.33
CA ASP A 87 -53.69 -32.00 20.21
C ASP A 87 -52.57 -32.85 19.57
N PHE A 88 -51.58 -33.43 20.27
CA PHE A 88 -51.05 -33.35 21.66
C PHE A 88 -49.52 -33.67 21.57
N GLY A 89 -48.64 -33.40 22.54
CA GLY A 89 -48.52 -34.07 23.85
C GLY A 89 -48.14 -35.56 23.68
N GLY A 90 -47.08 -36.14 24.26
CA GLY A 90 -46.25 -35.77 25.42
C GLY A 90 -46.27 -36.94 26.44
N GLU A 91 -45.17 -37.15 27.18
CA GLU A 91 -45.09 -38.04 28.39
C GLU A 91 -45.19 -39.58 28.15
N THR A 92 -44.65 -40.51 28.98
CA THR A 92 -43.84 -40.45 30.22
C THR A 92 -42.92 -41.69 30.41
N ALA A 93 -42.08 -41.66 31.45
CA ALA A 93 -41.03 -42.63 31.82
C ALA A 93 -41.48 -44.00 32.37
N ASN A 94 -40.52 -44.95 32.52
CA ASN A 94 -40.26 -45.67 33.79
C ASN A 94 -38.98 -46.57 33.78
N THR A 95 -38.10 -46.35 34.79
CA THR A 95 -37.30 -47.31 35.63
C THR A 95 -36.64 -48.59 35.05
N SER A 96 -35.46 -49.08 35.49
CA SER A 96 -34.61 -48.88 36.70
C SER A 96 -33.16 -49.41 36.50
N SER A 97 -32.26 -49.20 37.50
CA SER A 97 -31.11 -50.07 37.95
C SER A 97 -30.02 -50.48 36.94
N ASP A 98 -28.72 -50.55 37.24
CA ASP A 98 -27.94 -50.34 38.48
C ASP A 98 -26.50 -49.87 38.14
N THR A 99 -25.67 -49.61 39.16
CA THR A 99 -24.25 -49.26 39.01
C THR A 99 -23.34 -50.25 39.76
N LEU A 100 -22.05 -50.26 39.37
CA LEU A 100 -20.85 -50.76 40.09
C LEU A 100 -20.15 -52.05 39.59
N ASP A 101 -18.91 -51.81 39.12
CA ASP A 101 -17.64 -52.45 39.52
C ASP A 101 -17.01 -53.65 38.77
N SER A 102 -15.77 -53.93 39.18
CA SER A 102 -14.59 -54.36 38.41
C SER A 102 -14.03 -55.75 38.75
N SER A 103 -13.29 -56.36 37.79
CA SER A 103 -12.17 -57.33 37.94
C SER A 103 -11.88 -57.95 36.55
N MET A 104 -10.67 -58.02 35.97
CA MET A 104 -9.38 -58.66 36.33
C MET A 104 -9.32 -60.21 36.18
N ASP A 105 -8.20 -60.66 35.57
CA ASP A 105 -7.57 -62.01 35.58
C ASP A 105 -8.29 -63.19 34.85
N GLU A 106 -7.63 -64.25 34.31
CA GLU A 106 -6.20 -64.57 34.09
C GLU A 106 -5.99 -65.69 33.00
N LYS A 107 -4.74 -65.82 32.49
CA LYS A 107 -3.97 -67.03 32.03
C LYS A 107 -4.67 -68.23 31.32
N SER A 108 -4.26 -68.61 30.10
CA SER A 108 -3.09 -69.44 29.68
C SER A 108 -3.23 -70.98 29.71
N LEU A 109 -2.91 -71.65 28.58
CA LEU A 109 -2.12 -72.91 28.47
C LEU A 109 -1.82 -73.16 26.97
N MET A 110 -0.56 -73.02 26.52
CA MET A 110 0.38 -74.09 26.09
C MET A 110 -0.05 -74.90 24.84
N HIS A 111 0.81 -75.33 23.91
CA HIS A 111 2.28 -75.37 23.76
C HIS A 111 2.68 -74.72 22.40
N LEU A 112 3.92 -74.71 21.84
CA LEU A 112 5.23 -75.31 22.14
C LEU A 112 6.35 -74.36 21.59
N LYS A 113 7.63 -74.75 21.69
CA LYS A 113 8.78 -74.15 20.96
C LYS A 113 9.66 -75.26 20.38
N LEU A 114 10.18 -75.09 19.17
CA LEU A 114 11.42 -75.69 18.65
C LEU A 114 12.01 -74.77 17.57
N SER A 115 13.29 -74.92 17.23
CA SER A 115 14.13 -73.87 16.62
C SER A 115 14.78 -74.29 15.27
N PRO A 116 15.82 -73.62 14.74
CA PRO A 116 15.78 -72.97 13.42
C PRO A 116 16.42 -73.79 12.27
N SER A 117 16.16 -73.38 11.03
CA SER A 117 17.05 -73.69 9.89
C SER A 117 17.00 -72.60 8.81
N GLU A 118 18.14 -72.41 8.13
CA GLU A 118 18.36 -71.38 7.10
C GLU A 118 17.86 -71.83 5.72
N THR A 119 17.31 -70.92 4.91
CA THR A 119 17.52 -70.89 3.44
C THR A 119 16.98 -69.60 2.81
N HIS A 120 17.78 -68.93 1.97
CA HIS A 120 17.36 -67.78 1.15
C HIS A 120 16.46 -68.21 -0.03
N PRO A 121 15.47 -67.37 -0.39
CA PRO A 121 15.37 -66.90 -1.79
C PRO A 121 14.77 -65.47 -1.91
N PRO A 122 14.58 -64.92 -3.12
CA PRO A 122 15.60 -64.63 -4.12
C PRO A 122 15.71 -63.12 -4.42
N VAL A 123 16.79 -62.69 -5.07
CA VAL A 123 16.98 -61.30 -5.49
C VAL A 123 15.97 -60.92 -6.59
N LEU A 124 15.13 -59.92 -6.31
CA LEU A 124 14.39 -59.19 -7.34
C LEU A 124 15.33 -58.16 -7.98
N LYS A 125 15.28 -58.06 -9.31
CA LYS A 125 16.02 -57.04 -10.05
C LYS A 125 15.37 -55.68 -9.81
N GLU A 126 16.16 -54.70 -9.39
CA GLU A 126 15.79 -53.31 -9.51
C GLU A 126 16.00 -52.90 -10.97
N ASP A 127 14.92 -52.63 -11.69
CA ASP A 127 14.99 -51.93 -12.97
C ASP A 127 15.46 -50.50 -12.69
N PRO A 128 16.51 -49.99 -13.36
CA PRO A 128 16.94 -48.61 -13.16
C PRO A 128 15.86 -47.68 -13.72
N VAL A 129 15.13 -47.04 -12.80
CA VAL A 129 14.32 -45.87 -13.15
C VAL A 129 15.29 -44.82 -13.68
N LEU A 130 15.30 -44.68 -15.01
CA LEU A 130 15.89 -43.54 -15.69
C LEU A 130 15.14 -42.30 -15.22
N PHE A 131 15.66 -41.65 -14.18
CA PHE A 131 15.47 -40.22 -14.03
C PHE A 131 16.04 -39.57 -15.28
N ASP A 132 15.13 -39.14 -16.15
CA ASP A 132 15.47 -38.27 -17.26
C ASP A 132 15.80 -36.90 -16.67
N ASP A 133 17.03 -36.76 -16.15
CA ASP A 133 17.69 -35.49 -15.84
C ASP A 133 17.96 -34.73 -17.16
N GLN A 134 16.92 -34.51 -17.96
CA GLN A 134 16.83 -33.26 -18.69
C GLN A 134 16.77 -32.18 -17.61
N PRO A 135 17.70 -31.22 -17.56
CA PRO A 135 17.39 -29.99 -16.86
C PRO A 135 16.16 -29.41 -17.58
N GLU A 136 15.01 -29.35 -16.89
CA GLU A 136 13.94 -28.45 -17.31
C GLU A 136 14.59 -27.09 -17.49
N SER A 137 14.68 -26.64 -18.75
CA SER A 137 15.51 -25.49 -19.10
C SER A 137 14.92 -24.27 -18.40
N ALA A 138 15.54 -23.91 -17.27
CA ALA A 138 14.99 -22.92 -16.36
C ALA A 138 14.66 -21.65 -17.14
N ALA A 139 13.41 -21.20 -17.02
CA ALA A 139 12.93 -20.12 -17.85
C ALA A 139 13.78 -18.85 -17.64
N SER A 140 14.45 -18.43 -18.71
CA SER A 140 15.36 -17.28 -18.73
C SER A 140 14.67 -16.03 -18.20
N LEU A 141 15.43 -15.10 -17.60
CA LEU A 141 14.88 -13.86 -17.05
C LEU A 141 15.43 -12.65 -17.80
N SER A 142 14.54 -11.90 -18.45
CA SER A 142 14.86 -10.62 -19.10
C SER A 142 14.25 -9.46 -18.32
N ILE A 143 15.06 -8.46 -17.98
CA ILE A 143 14.64 -7.25 -17.26
C ILE A 143 14.92 -6.01 -18.10
N ALA A 144 13.87 -5.36 -18.59
CA ALA A 144 13.96 -4.08 -19.29
C ALA A 144 13.85 -2.90 -18.33
N VAL A 145 14.77 -1.93 -18.40
CA VAL A 145 14.64 -0.63 -17.74
C VAL A 145 14.29 0.42 -18.80
N ILE A 146 12.99 0.71 -18.91
CA ILE A 146 12.46 1.71 -19.84
C ILE A 146 12.69 3.09 -19.26
N GLY A 147 13.41 3.96 -19.97
CA GLY A 147 13.92 5.21 -19.42
C GLY A 147 15.33 5.09 -18.81
N ALA A 148 16.14 4.11 -19.24
CA ALA A 148 17.45 3.77 -18.66
C ALA A 148 18.42 4.94 -18.44
N THR A 149 18.36 6.00 -19.25
CA THR A 149 19.25 7.17 -19.11
C THR A 149 18.73 8.23 -18.11
N GLY A 150 17.60 7.98 -17.47
CA GLY A 150 16.98 8.83 -16.46
C GLY A 150 17.62 8.71 -15.08
N GLU A 151 17.34 9.69 -14.22
CA GLU A 151 17.92 9.80 -12.89
C GLU A 151 17.54 8.63 -11.97
N LEU A 152 16.26 8.25 -11.94
CA LEU A 152 15.77 7.11 -11.16
C LEU A 152 16.46 5.80 -11.57
N ALA A 153 16.58 5.56 -12.88
CA ALA A 153 17.22 4.36 -13.41
C ALA A 153 18.70 4.26 -12.96
N ARG A 154 19.47 5.34 -13.15
CA ARG A 154 20.88 5.45 -12.75
C ARG A 154 21.10 5.34 -11.25
N ASN A 155 20.31 6.05 -10.44
CA ASN A 155 20.59 6.25 -9.02
C ASN A 155 19.92 5.21 -8.11
N LYS A 156 18.95 4.44 -8.62
CA LYS A 156 18.17 3.46 -7.84
C LYS A 156 18.03 2.11 -8.54
N VAL A 157 17.52 2.07 -9.77
CA VAL A 157 17.12 0.80 -10.42
C VAL A 157 18.33 -0.07 -10.76
N PHE A 158 19.32 0.44 -11.50
CA PHE A 158 20.53 -0.35 -11.81
C PHE A 158 21.34 -0.72 -10.56
N PRO A 159 21.52 0.16 -9.55
CA PRO A 159 22.08 -0.23 -8.26
C PRO A 159 21.33 -1.35 -7.54
N ALA A 160 20.00 -1.34 -7.55
CA ALA A 160 19.19 -2.41 -6.94
C ALA A 160 19.31 -3.73 -7.71
N LEU A 161 19.26 -3.69 -9.04
CA LEU A 161 19.47 -4.88 -9.89
C LEU A 161 20.85 -5.49 -9.70
N PHE A 162 21.90 -4.67 -9.61
CA PHE A 162 23.25 -5.15 -9.30
C PHE A 162 23.34 -5.75 -7.89
N ALA A 163 22.71 -5.14 -6.88
CA ALA A 163 22.69 -5.69 -5.53
C ALA A 163 21.99 -7.06 -5.46
N LEU A 164 20.88 -7.24 -6.19
CA LEU A 164 20.18 -8.53 -6.31
C LEU A 164 21.03 -9.58 -7.05
N TYR A 165 21.69 -9.20 -8.15
CA TYR A 165 22.63 -10.08 -8.86
C TYR A 165 23.81 -10.50 -7.97
N TYR A 166 24.45 -9.52 -7.32
CA TYR A 166 25.59 -9.74 -6.43
C TYR A 166 25.27 -10.71 -5.28
N SER A 167 24.05 -10.59 -4.74
CA SER A 167 23.54 -11.41 -3.64
C SER A 167 22.99 -12.77 -4.09
N GLY A 168 22.97 -13.07 -5.40
CA GLY A 168 22.48 -14.35 -5.94
C GLY A 168 20.97 -14.50 -6.02
N PHE A 169 20.19 -13.41 -5.88
CA PHE A 169 18.73 -13.42 -6.04
C PHE A 169 18.26 -13.33 -7.50
N LEU A 170 19.16 -13.06 -8.44
CA LEU A 170 18.89 -13.14 -9.88
C LEU A 170 19.59 -14.35 -10.52
N PRO A 171 18.99 -15.00 -11.54
CA PRO A 171 19.63 -16.04 -12.32
C PRO A 171 20.97 -15.60 -12.92
N ARG A 172 21.92 -16.52 -13.08
CA ARG A 172 23.26 -16.23 -13.63
C ARG A 172 23.26 -15.87 -15.11
N ASP A 173 22.15 -16.13 -15.81
CA ASP A 173 21.90 -15.90 -17.23
C ASP A 173 20.95 -14.70 -17.47
N VAL A 174 20.58 -13.95 -16.42
CA VAL A 174 19.67 -12.79 -16.52
C VAL A 174 20.13 -11.77 -17.57
N GLY A 175 19.23 -11.41 -18.50
CA GLY A 175 19.44 -10.36 -19.49
C GLY A 175 18.95 -9.01 -18.99
N ILE A 176 19.82 -7.99 -18.95
CA ILE A 176 19.45 -6.64 -18.53
C ILE A 176 19.42 -5.71 -19.75
N PHE A 177 18.29 -5.05 -20.00
CA PHE A 177 18.07 -4.27 -21.21
C PHE A 177 17.73 -2.81 -20.88
N GLY A 178 18.64 -1.88 -21.11
CA GLY A 178 18.36 -0.45 -20.97
C GLY A 178 17.73 0.12 -22.24
N TYR A 179 16.53 0.71 -22.13
CA TYR A 179 15.81 1.29 -23.26
C TYR A 179 15.67 2.82 -23.09
N SER A 180 16.07 3.62 -24.08
CA SER A 180 15.89 5.07 -24.05
C SER A 180 15.98 5.70 -25.45
N ARG A 181 15.47 6.93 -25.61
CA ARG A 181 15.47 7.69 -26.89
C ARG A 181 16.80 8.38 -27.22
N LYS A 182 17.86 8.10 -26.45
CA LYS A 182 19.19 8.65 -26.72
C LYS A 182 19.95 7.66 -27.60
N THR A 183 20.68 8.16 -28.58
CA THR A 183 21.64 7.35 -29.33
C THR A 183 22.86 7.06 -28.45
N LEU A 184 22.97 5.83 -27.95
CA LEU A 184 24.08 5.33 -27.13
C LEU A 184 24.44 3.89 -27.57
N THR A 185 25.64 3.43 -27.22
CA THR A 185 26.03 2.02 -27.36
C THR A 185 25.88 1.26 -26.05
N ASP A 186 25.97 -0.08 -26.11
CA ASP A 186 26.03 -0.95 -24.93
C ASP A 186 27.14 -0.51 -23.95
N GLU A 187 28.32 -0.14 -24.47
CA GLU A 187 29.48 0.32 -23.70
C GLU A 187 29.18 1.65 -22.99
N CYS A 188 28.51 2.60 -23.66
CA CYS A 188 28.09 3.85 -23.03
C CYS A 188 27.10 3.63 -21.88
N LEU A 189 26.19 2.65 -22.00
CA LEU A 189 25.31 2.26 -20.90
C LEU A 189 26.09 1.59 -19.76
N ARG A 190 27.01 0.67 -20.08
CA ARG A 190 27.84 -0.04 -19.09
C ARG A 190 28.68 0.93 -18.27
N SER A 191 29.44 1.83 -18.91
CA SER A 191 30.23 2.86 -18.22
C SER A 191 29.37 3.81 -17.39
N MET A 192 28.14 4.11 -17.86
CA MET A 192 27.17 4.92 -17.13
C MET A 192 26.66 4.24 -15.86
N ILE A 193 26.47 2.92 -15.90
CA ILE A 193 26.06 2.12 -14.74
C ILE A 193 27.25 2.01 -13.77
N GLU A 194 28.41 1.58 -14.27
CA GLU A 194 29.67 1.46 -13.52
C GLU A 194 30.00 2.73 -12.72
N ALA A 195 29.94 3.92 -13.34
CA ALA A 195 30.21 5.20 -12.67
C ALA A 195 29.23 5.58 -11.54
N ASN A 196 28.06 4.92 -11.45
CA ASN A 196 27.08 5.14 -10.37
C ASN A 196 26.98 3.95 -9.40
N LEU A 197 27.56 2.80 -9.77
CA LEU A 197 27.68 1.65 -8.88
C LEU A 197 28.82 1.89 -7.89
N THR A 198 28.57 1.50 -6.65
CA THR A 198 29.60 1.45 -5.60
C THR A 198 29.42 0.11 -4.90
N CYS A 199 30.52 -0.64 -4.74
CA CYS A 199 30.54 -1.91 -4.01
C CYS A 199 30.31 -1.65 -2.52
N ARG A 200 29.04 -1.43 -2.13
CA ARG A 200 28.62 -1.13 -0.74
C ARG A 200 28.33 -2.38 0.10
N VAL A 201 28.50 -3.58 -0.45
CA VAL A 201 28.24 -4.83 0.25
C VAL A 201 29.52 -5.27 0.95
N GLU A 202 29.61 -4.99 2.25
CA GLU A 202 30.86 -5.03 3.04
C GLU A 202 31.49 -6.43 3.24
N HIS A 203 30.95 -7.51 2.67
CA HIS A 203 31.17 -8.86 3.19
C HIS A 203 31.48 -9.98 2.17
N HIS A 204 31.86 -9.67 0.93
CA HIS A 204 32.48 -10.68 0.06
C HIS A 204 33.59 -10.09 -0.83
N GLU A 205 34.73 -10.78 -0.83
CA GLU A 205 35.74 -10.67 -1.87
C GLU A 205 35.09 -10.91 -3.25
N ASN A 206 35.66 -10.29 -4.29
CA ASN A 206 35.24 -10.41 -5.69
C ASN A 206 34.00 -9.59 -6.17
N CYS A 207 33.94 -8.29 -5.81
CA CYS A 207 32.94 -7.38 -6.40
C CYS A 207 33.19 -7.09 -7.89
N ASP A 208 34.45 -6.91 -8.29
CA ASP A 208 34.79 -6.45 -9.64
C ASP A 208 34.50 -7.50 -10.72
N GLU A 209 34.73 -8.81 -10.47
CA GLU A 209 34.35 -9.83 -11.45
C GLU A 209 32.82 -9.93 -11.59
N LYS A 210 32.07 -9.93 -10.47
CA LYS A 210 30.60 -9.93 -10.49
C LYS A 210 30.04 -8.69 -11.20
N LEU A 211 30.66 -7.53 -11.02
CA LEU A 211 30.32 -6.30 -11.75
C LEU A 211 30.56 -6.47 -13.25
N ASN A 212 31.74 -6.98 -13.64
CA ASN A 212 32.05 -7.26 -15.04
C ASN A 212 31.09 -8.30 -15.66
N GLU A 213 30.69 -9.32 -14.92
CA GLU A 213 29.69 -10.30 -15.35
C GLU A 213 28.30 -9.70 -15.56
N PHE A 214 27.86 -8.83 -14.65
CA PHE A 214 26.59 -8.10 -14.75
C PHE A 214 26.59 -7.13 -15.95
N LEU A 215 27.67 -6.37 -16.13
CA LEU A 215 27.83 -5.43 -17.25
C LEU A 215 27.86 -6.15 -18.60
N LYS A 216 28.52 -7.32 -18.72
CA LYS A 216 28.51 -8.15 -19.94
C LYS A 216 27.10 -8.58 -20.36
N ARG A 217 26.18 -8.76 -19.40
CA ARG A 217 24.77 -9.12 -19.62
C ARG A 217 23.84 -7.91 -19.76
N THR A 218 24.41 -6.72 -19.72
CA THR A 218 23.69 -5.47 -19.91
C THR A 218 23.80 -5.00 -21.36
N TYR A 219 22.65 -4.73 -21.98
CA TYR A 219 22.50 -4.31 -23.38
C TYR A 219 21.71 -3.01 -23.46
N TYR A 220 21.93 -2.22 -24.51
CA TYR A 220 21.21 -0.97 -24.77
C TYR A 220 20.34 -1.07 -26.02
N ILE A 221 19.15 -0.47 -25.95
CA ILE A 221 18.23 -0.30 -27.08
C ILE A 221 17.94 1.18 -27.25
N ASP A 222 18.30 1.71 -28.42
CA ASP A 222 17.80 3.00 -28.88
C ASP A 222 16.33 2.86 -29.31
N ALA A 223 15.46 3.48 -28.53
CA ALA A 223 14.03 3.53 -28.76
C ALA A 223 13.67 4.25 -30.07
N GLY A 224 14.49 5.21 -30.52
CA GLY A 224 14.11 6.18 -31.54
C GLY A 224 12.97 7.10 -31.08
N TYR A 225 12.16 7.55 -32.04
CA TYR A 225 11.05 8.48 -31.82
C TYR A 225 9.67 7.81 -31.72
N ASP A 226 9.48 6.65 -32.37
CA ASP A 226 8.25 5.86 -32.30
C ASP A 226 8.43 4.70 -31.30
N ASN A 227 7.57 4.65 -30.28
CA ASN A 227 7.61 3.61 -29.27
C ASN A 227 7.28 2.22 -29.83
N LYS A 228 6.51 2.09 -30.92
CA LYS A 228 6.19 0.79 -31.53
C LYS A 228 7.41 0.14 -32.15
N ASP A 229 8.09 0.87 -33.05
CA ASP A 229 9.36 0.45 -33.64
C ASP A 229 10.43 0.18 -32.56
N GLY A 230 10.50 1.04 -31.54
CA GLY A 230 11.37 0.84 -30.40
C GLY A 230 11.09 -0.47 -29.65
N MET A 231 9.83 -0.75 -29.33
CA MET A 231 9.43 -1.98 -28.62
C MET A 231 9.62 -3.24 -29.48
N ALA A 232 9.42 -3.16 -30.79
CA ALA A 232 9.74 -4.24 -31.72
C ALA A 232 11.25 -4.55 -31.75
N LYS A 233 12.12 -3.52 -31.75
CA LYS A 233 13.58 -3.69 -31.62
C LYS A 233 13.96 -4.33 -30.27
N LEU A 234 13.33 -3.87 -29.18
CA LEU A 234 13.52 -4.44 -27.84
C LEU A 234 13.16 -5.93 -27.81
N ASN A 235 12.01 -6.30 -28.35
CA ASN A 235 11.55 -7.68 -28.46
C ASN A 235 12.54 -8.55 -29.25
N SER A 236 12.96 -8.10 -30.44
CA SER A 236 13.92 -8.81 -31.27
C SER A 236 15.27 -9.01 -30.57
N ARG A 237 15.76 -7.99 -29.83
CA ARG A 237 17.01 -8.09 -29.05
C ARG A 237 16.86 -9.02 -27.84
N MET A 238 15.72 -9.01 -27.16
CA MET A 238 15.42 -9.94 -26.07
C MET A 238 15.35 -11.38 -26.54
N SER A 239 14.50 -11.69 -27.53
CA SER A 239 14.35 -13.05 -28.06
C SER A 239 15.66 -13.62 -28.64
N HIS A 240 16.55 -12.78 -29.17
CA HIS A 240 17.87 -13.23 -29.60
C HIS A 240 18.79 -13.70 -28.45
N ILE A 241 18.66 -13.09 -27.26
CA ILE A 241 19.44 -13.46 -26.06
C ILE A 241 18.78 -14.61 -25.30
N GLU A 242 17.43 -14.66 -25.25
CA GLU A 242 16.64 -15.73 -24.62
C GLU A 242 16.70 -17.05 -25.43
N GLY A 243 16.89 -16.96 -26.75
CA GLY A 243 16.97 -18.10 -27.65
C GLY A 243 15.65 -18.84 -27.78
N ASN A 244 15.69 -20.17 -27.65
CA ASN A 244 14.51 -21.05 -27.76
C ASN A 244 13.90 -21.41 -26.39
N CYS A 245 14.37 -20.81 -25.30
CA CYS A 245 13.88 -21.11 -23.96
C CYS A 245 12.60 -20.32 -23.66
N ALA A 246 11.76 -20.82 -22.75
CA ALA A 246 10.75 -19.98 -22.12
C ALA A 246 11.44 -18.79 -21.43
N ALA A 247 10.84 -17.60 -21.53
CA ALA A 247 11.44 -16.36 -21.07
C ALA A 247 10.45 -15.56 -20.24
N ASN A 248 10.81 -15.31 -18.99
CA ASN A 248 10.08 -14.43 -18.10
C ASN A 248 10.57 -13.00 -18.29
N ARG A 249 9.65 -12.05 -18.53
CA ARG A 249 9.99 -10.66 -18.84
C ARG A 249 9.47 -9.69 -17.78
N ILE A 250 10.36 -8.93 -17.17
CA ILE A 250 10.05 -7.79 -16.29
C ILE A 250 10.33 -6.49 -17.04
N PHE A 251 9.40 -5.54 -17.02
CA PHE A 251 9.58 -4.22 -17.60
C PHE A 251 9.41 -3.13 -16.54
N TYR A 252 10.50 -2.43 -16.21
CA TYR A 252 10.50 -1.32 -15.27
C TYR A 252 10.32 0.01 -16.02
N LEU A 253 9.18 0.67 -15.83
CA LEU A 253 8.81 1.90 -16.53
C LEU A 253 9.26 3.14 -15.74
N ALA A 254 10.56 3.43 -15.79
CA ALA A 254 11.16 4.66 -15.25
C ALA A 254 10.96 5.87 -16.19
N VAL A 255 9.72 6.09 -16.62
CA VAL A 255 9.32 7.15 -17.57
C VAL A 255 8.40 8.19 -16.92
N PRO A 256 8.37 9.45 -17.43
CA PRO A 256 7.39 10.44 -17.00
C PRO A 256 5.95 9.95 -17.21
N GLN A 257 5.03 10.34 -16.33
CA GLN A 257 3.64 9.89 -16.36
C GLN A 257 2.94 10.18 -17.70
N GLU A 258 3.31 11.28 -18.36
CA GLU A 258 2.77 11.70 -19.66
C GLU A 258 3.08 10.69 -20.77
N ALA A 259 4.18 9.93 -20.63
CA ALA A 259 4.58 8.86 -21.54
C ALA A 259 4.15 7.46 -21.09
N LEU A 260 3.67 7.30 -19.85
CA LEU A 260 3.43 6.00 -19.23
C LEU A 260 2.48 5.10 -20.03
N LEU A 261 1.32 5.63 -20.44
CA LEU A 261 0.32 4.84 -21.17
C LEU A 261 0.78 4.52 -22.60
N ASP A 262 1.38 5.47 -23.29
CA ASP A 262 1.88 5.28 -24.66
C ASP A 262 2.98 4.19 -24.73
N VAL A 263 3.90 4.24 -23.76
CA VAL A 263 4.93 3.22 -23.55
C VAL A 263 4.31 1.87 -23.17
N ALA A 264 3.42 1.82 -22.17
CA ALA A 264 2.85 0.56 -21.68
C ALA A 264 1.99 -0.15 -22.73
N LEU A 265 1.18 0.59 -23.50
CA LEU A 265 0.36 0.02 -24.56
C LEU A 265 1.22 -0.47 -25.74
N SER A 266 2.23 0.30 -26.16
CA SER A 266 3.18 -0.13 -27.21
C SER A 266 3.99 -1.36 -26.79
N LEU A 267 4.32 -1.47 -25.50
CA LEU A 267 5.00 -2.61 -24.91
C LEU A 267 4.12 -3.86 -24.92
N ALA A 268 2.84 -3.75 -24.55
CA ALA A 268 1.88 -4.85 -24.64
C ALA A 268 1.73 -5.34 -26.10
N ASP A 269 1.60 -4.42 -27.05
CA ASP A 269 1.40 -4.74 -28.47
C ASP A 269 2.63 -5.37 -29.16
N SER A 270 3.85 -5.25 -28.60
CA SER A 270 5.07 -5.57 -29.37
C SER A 270 6.24 -6.21 -28.62
N ALA A 271 6.25 -6.20 -27.27
CA ALA A 271 7.39 -6.67 -26.48
C ALA A 271 7.07 -7.73 -25.41
N GLN A 272 5.81 -8.12 -25.22
CA GLN A 272 5.48 -9.26 -24.36
C GLN A 272 6.02 -10.58 -24.94
N THR A 273 6.50 -11.47 -24.07
CA THR A 273 6.76 -12.87 -24.43
C THR A 273 5.44 -13.64 -24.55
N THR A 274 5.40 -14.63 -25.43
CA THR A 274 4.32 -15.63 -25.53
C THR A 274 4.64 -16.93 -24.79
N GLN A 275 5.87 -17.09 -24.28
CA GLN A 275 6.35 -18.27 -23.57
C GLN A 275 7.01 -17.83 -22.26
N GLY A 276 6.34 -18.06 -21.13
CA GLY A 276 6.70 -17.47 -19.83
C GLY A 276 5.73 -16.36 -19.41
N TRP A 277 5.99 -15.70 -18.28
CA TRP A 277 5.15 -14.61 -17.79
C TRP A 277 5.71 -13.22 -18.14
N ASN A 278 4.82 -12.22 -18.19
CA ASN A 278 5.16 -10.81 -18.36
C ASN A 278 4.75 -10.03 -17.12
N ARG A 279 5.61 -9.15 -16.59
CA ARG A 279 5.29 -8.24 -15.48
C ARG A 279 5.76 -6.83 -15.79
N ILE A 280 4.90 -5.84 -15.56
CA ILE A 280 5.23 -4.42 -15.68
C ILE A 280 5.31 -3.79 -14.29
N ILE A 281 6.36 -3.00 -14.07
CA ILE A 281 6.59 -2.23 -12.85
C ILE A 281 6.39 -0.76 -13.22
N ILE A 282 5.43 -0.10 -12.58
CA ILE A 282 5.08 1.30 -12.83
C ILE A 282 5.26 2.15 -11.57
N GLU A 283 5.80 3.35 -11.76
CA GLU A 283 6.09 4.30 -10.69
C GLU A 283 4.94 5.28 -10.42
N LYS A 284 4.91 5.84 -9.21
CA LYS A 284 4.00 6.96 -8.90
C LYS A 284 4.36 8.18 -9.77
N PRO A 285 3.40 9.02 -10.20
CA PRO A 285 1.98 9.06 -9.80
C PRO A 285 1.00 8.23 -10.68
N PHE A 286 0.11 7.48 -10.03
CA PHE A 286 -0.95 6.68 -10.68
C PHE A 286 -2.21 7.50 -11.05
N GLY A 287 -2.02 8.74 -11.50
CA GLY A 287 -3.09 9.72 -11.68
C GLY A 287 -3.08 10.87 -10.64
N PHE A 288 -3.89 11.90 -10.91
CA PHE A 288 -3.99 13.13 -10.12
C PHE A 288 -5.33 13.26 -9.35
N THR A 289 -6.30 12.45 -9.75
CA THR A 289 -7.71 12.42 -9.29
C THR A 289 -8.25 11.00 -9.42
N GLY A 290 -9.31 10.64 -8.70
CA GLY A 290 -9.95 9.33 -8.83
C GLY A 290 -10.36 8.99 -10.27
N LEU A 291 -10.88 9.97 -11.04
CA LEU A 291 -11.24 9.77 -12.45
C LEU A 291 -10.02 9.52 -13.35
N SER A 292 -8.92 10.26 -13.17
CA SER A 292 -7.70 10.05 -13.96
C SER A 292 -7.01 8.74 -13.60
N SER A 293 -7.00 8.38 -12.32
CA SER A 293 -6.46 7.09 -11.84
C SER A 293 -7.27 5.91 -12.39
N HIS A 294 -8.62 5.99 -12.33
CA HIS A 294 -9.49 4.99 -12.94
C HIS A 294 -9.24 4.85 -14.44
N ARG A 295 -9.08 5.95 -15.19
CA ARG A 295 -8.73 5.90 -16.63
C ARG A 295 -7.39 5.21 -16.88
N VAL A 296 -6.33 5.56 -16.15
CA VAL A 296 -5.02 4.90 -16.26
C VAL A 296 -5.15 3.40 -15.99
N THR A 297 -5.83 3.01 -14.90
CA THR A 297 -6.07 1.60 -14.56
C THR A 297 -6.86 0.87 -15.64
N GLN A 298 -7.94 1.45 -16.17
CA GLN A 298 -8.73 0.84 -17.25
C GLN A 298 -7.92 0.71 -18.56
N SER A 299 -7.05 1.67 -18.88
CA SER A 299 -6.15 1.58 -20.03
C SER A 299 -5.08 0.51 -19.87
N LEU A 300 -4.57 0.27 -18.65
CA LEU A 300 -3.63 -0.83 -18.40
C LEU A 300 -4.37 -2.19 -18.42
N LEU A 301 -5.51 -2.29 -17.75
CA LEU A 301 -6.32 -3.53 -17.69
C LEU A 301 -6.94 -3.94 -19.03
N SER A 302 -6.92 -3.08 -20.06
CA SER A 302 -7.32 -3.49 -21.41
C SER A 302 -6.25 -4.31 -22.14
N ARG A 303 -5.02 -4.38 -21.61
CA ARG A 303 -3.85 -5.04 -22.22
C ARG A 303 -3.01 -5.90 -21.27
N PHE A 304 -3.16 -5.74 -19.96
CA PHE A 304 -2.45 -6.48 -18.92
C PHE A 304 -3.45 -7.01 -17.90
N GLU A 305 -3.15 -8.17 -17.34
CA GLU A 305 -3.90 -8.70 -16.20
C GLU A 305 -3.38 -8.06 -14.90
N GLU A 306 -4.23 -7.96 -13.86
CA GLU A 306 -3.87 -7.25 -12.63
C GLU A 306 -2.67 -7.88 -11.90
N GLU A 307 -2.47 -9.20 -12.01
CA GLU A 307 -1.29 -9.92 -11.49
C GLU A 307 0.04 -9.56 -12.20
N GLN A 308 -0.05 -8.95 -13.39
CA GLN A 308 1.09 -8.48 -14.17
C GLN A 308 1.49 -7.04 -13.80
N ILE A 309 0.66 -6.29 -13.05
CA ILE A 309 0.82 -4.84 -12.82
C ILE A 309 1.34 -4.54 -11.40
N TYR A 310 2.64 -4.26 -11.29
CA TYR A 310 3.32 -3.94 -10.04
C TYR A 310 3.41 -2.42 -9.89
N ARG A 311 2.63 -1.85 -8.98
CA ARG A 311 2.55 -0.40 -8.73
C ARG A 311 3.46 -0.02 -7.56
N ILE A 312 4.54 0.70 -7.82
CA ILE A 312 5.57 1.00 -6.83
C ILE A 312 5.12 2.08 -5.85
N ASP A 313 5.08 1.69 -4.58
CA ASP A 313 5.09 2.56 -3.42
C ASP A 313 6.37 2.25 -2.64
N HIS A 314 7.41 3.07 -2.82
CA HIS A 314 8.73 2.83 -2.23
C HIS A 314 8.75 2.86 -0.68
N LEU A 315 7.69 3.36 -0.04
CA LEU A 315 7.58 3.34 1.42
C LEU A 315 7.05 2.00 1.93
N LEU A 316 6.29 1.25 1.12
CA LEU A 316 5.87 -0.11 1.49
C LEU A 316 7.04 -1.11 1.53
N GLY A 317 8.09 -0.90 0.73
CA GLY A 317 9.31 -1.70 0.75
C GLY A 317 10.31 -1.35 1.86
N LYS A 318 9.87 -0.78 2.98
CA LYS A 318 10.72 -0.53 4.17
C LYS A 318 10.45 -1.61 5.22
N ASP A 319 11.51 -2.15 5.82
CA ASP A 319 11.51 -3.30 6.74
C ASP A 319 10.45 -3.20 7.86
N LEU A 320 10.19 -1.99 8.37
CA LEU A 320 9.19 -1.73 9.43
C LEU A 320 7.74 -2.01 9.00
N ILE A 321 7.44 -1.93 7.70
CA ILE A 321 6.11 -2.19 7.14
C ILE A 321 5.97 -3.67 6.78
N GLU A 322 7.02 -4.30 6.26
CA GLU A 322 7.04 -5.74 5.97
C GLU A 322 6.93 -6.59 7.25
N ASN A 323 7.75 -6.28 8.28
CA ASN A 323 7.72 -7.00 9.56
C ASN A 323 6.42 -6.81 10.35
N LEU A 324 5.55 -5.87 9.97
CA LEU A 324 4.32 -5.60 10.71
C LEU A 324 3.38 -6.81 10.73
N THR A 325 3.21 -7.48 9.60
CA THR A 325 2.25 -8.59 9.46
C THR A 325 2.65 -9.73 10.41
N VAL A 326 3.95 -10.03 10.50
CA VAL A 326 4.54 -10.97 11.46
C VAL A 326 4.37 -10.47 12.91
N LEU A 327 4.67 -9.19 13.19
CA LEU A 327 4.50 -8.62 14.52
C LEU A 327 3.05 -8.67 15.02
N ARG A 328 2.04 -8.47 14.14
CA ARG A 328 0.62 -8.47 14.52
C ARG A 328 0.05 -9.89 14.67
N PHE A 329 0.36 -10.80 13.76
CA PHE A 329 -0.35 -12.08 13.66
C PHE A 329 0.45 -13.29 14.18
N SER A 330 1.78 -13.19 14.29
CA SER A 330 2.62 -14.25 14.90
C SER A 330 2.80 -14.08 16.42
N ASN A 331 2.17 -13.06 17.04
CA ASN A 331 2.37 -12.71 18.44
C ASN A 331 1.02 -12.55 19.18
N LEU A 332 0.57 -13.64 19.83
CA LEU A 332 -0.70 -13.71 20.59
C LEU A 332 -0.88 -12.59 21.64
N VAL A 333 0.21 -12.01 22.14
CA VAL A 333 0.18 -10.92 23.14
C VAL A 333 -0.38 -9.62 22.56
N PHE A 334 -0.17 -9.34 21.27
CA PHE A 334 -0.58 -8.07 20.65
C PHE A 334 -2.02 -8.09 20.14
N GLU A 335 -2.54 -9.24 19.70
CA GLU A 335 -3.88 -9.37 19.14
C GLU A 335 -5.02 -8.75 20.01
N PRO A 336 -5.16 -9.09 21.32
CA PRO A 336 -6.25 -8.53 22.14
C PRO A 336 -6.09 -7.03 22.37
N LEU A 337 -4.85 -6.53 22.46
CA LEU A 337 -4.52 -5.12 22.62
C LEU A 337 -4.80 -4.30 21.35
N TRP A 338 -4.87 -4.94 20.18
CA TRP A 338 -5.07 -4.30 18.88
C TRP A 338 -6.55 -4.02 18.56
N SER A 339 -7.26 -3.41 19.51
CA SER A 339 -8.71 -3.14 19.42
C SER A 339 -9.11 -1.81 20.06
N ARG A 340 -10.26 -1.27 19.64
CA ARG A 340 -10.89 -0.05 20.20
C ARG A 340 -11.09 -0.06 21.72
N THR A 341 -11.12 -1.22 22.36
CA THR A 341 -11.22 -1.38 23.81
C THR A 341 -9.99 -0.80 24.53
N TYR A 342 -8.80 -1.06 23.97
CA TYR A 342 -7.52 -0.67 24.56
C TYR A 342 -6.88 0.55 23.87
N ILE A 343 -7.16 0.78 22.59
CA ILE A 343 -6.58 1.88 21.80
C ILE A 343 -7.52 3.09 21.80
N ARG A 344 -7.07 4.20 22.39
CA ARG A 344 -7.78 5.49 22.43
C ARG A 344 -7.62 6.30 21.16
N ASN A 345 -6.44 6.25 20.52
CA ASN A 345 -6.16 6.89 19.23
C ASN A 345 -4.89 6.30 18.61
N VAL A 346 -4.84 6.30 17.28
CA VAL A 346 -3.64 5.98 16.50
C VAL A 346 -3.07 7.29 15.95
N GLN A 347 -1.77 7.50 16.02
CA GLN A 347 -1.10 8.67 15.47
C GLN A 347 -0.09 8.24 14.40
N VAL A 348 -0.33 8.64 13.15
CA VAL A 348 0.57 8.37 12.02
C VAL A 348 1.32 9.66 11.71
N ILE A 349 2.63 9.66 11.96
CA ILE A 349 3.49 10.84 11.83
C ILE A 349 4.55 10.57 10.78
N PHE A 350 4.57 11.44 9.78
CA PHE A 350 5.56 11.51 8.71
C PHE A 350 6.10 12.94 8.68
N SER A 351 7.39 13.13 8.88
CA SER A 351 8.02 14.44 8.76
C SER A 351 9.37 14.33 8.09
N GLU A 352 9.63 15.22 7.14
CA GLU A 352 10.89 15.31 6.41
C GLU A 352 11.45 16.73 6.50
N GLU A 353 12.76 16.82 6.61
CA GLU A 353 13.53 18.05 6.83
C GLU A 353 13.96 18.68 5.50
N THR A 354 14.19 17.86 4.48
CA THR A 354 14.73 18.25 3.17
C THR A 354 13.71 19.05 2.35
N ALA A 355 13.87 20.38 2.31
CA ALA A 355 13.06 21.23 1.44
C ALA A 355 13.39 21.07 -0.06
N THR A 356 14.52 20.44 -0.43
CA THR A 356 14.98 20.30 -1.81
C THR A 356 14.01 19.52 -2.71
N GLU A 357 13.26 18.56 -2.15
CA GLU A 357 12.24 17.79 -2.88
C GLU A 357 11.02 18.65 -3.27
N ILE A 358 10.74 19.74 -2.54
CA ILE A 358 9.67 20.70 -2.85
C ILE A 358 9.92 21.39 -4.21
N GLN A 359 11.19 21.46 -4.64
CA GLN A 359 11.63 22.02 -5.93
C GLN A 359 11.70 20.98 -7.06
N GLY A 360 11.42 19.70 -6.79
CA GLY A 360 11.20 18.71 -7.84
C GLY A 360 9.98 19.06 -8.68
N ARG A 361 10.05 18.87 -10.01
CA ARG A 361 9.03 19.32 -10.98
C ARG A 361 7.60 18.89 -10.64
N TYR A 362 7.44 17.77 -9.94
CA TYR A 362 6.15 17.22 -9.57
C TYR A 362 5.59 17.79 -8.26
N PHE A 363 6.40 18.05 -7.23
CA PHE A 363 5.88 18.37 -5.89
C PHE A 363 5.08 19.69 -5.85
N GLY A 364 5.55 20.72 -6.56
CA GLY A 364 4.96 22.07 -6.55
C GLY A 364 3.48 22.14 -6.96
N ASP A 365 3.04 21.24 -7.86
CA ASP A 365 1.66 21.15 -8.34
C ASP A 365 0.91 19.91 -7.78
N TYR A 366 1.64 18.86 -7.34
CA TYR A 366 1.04 17.63 -6.82
C TYR A 366 0.62 17.76 -5.35
N GLY A 367 1.50 18.32 -4.51
CA GLY A 367 1.28 18.58 -3.08
C GLY A 367 1.29 17.36 -2.17
N ILE A 368 1.51 17.62 -0.86
CA ILE A 368 1.74 16.58 0.16
C ILE A 368 0.62 15.54 0.25
N ILE A 369 -0.61 15.93 -0.07
CA ILE A 369 -1.80 15.05 0.00
C ILE A 369 -1.70 13.95 -1.06
N ARG A 370 -1.31 14.29 -2.30
CA ARG A 370 -1.22 13.31 -3.38
C ARG A 370 0.07 12.51 -3.30
N ASP A 371 1.16 13.18 -2.92
CA ASP A 371 2.49 12.58 -2.91
C ASP A 371 2.69 11.55 -1.79
N ILE A 372 2.22 11.87 -0.58
CA ILE A 372 2.49 11.09 0.63
C ILE A 372 1.20 10.56 1.27
N VAL A 373 0.15 11.37 1.38
CA VAL A 373 -1.05 10.97 2.16
C VAL A 373 -1.86 9.89 1.43
N HIS A 374 -2.18 10.12 0.15
CA HIS A 374 -3.02 9.23 -0.67
C HIS A 374 -2.41 7.83 -0.87
N SER A 375 -1.10 7.77 -1.10
CA SER A 375 -0.32 6.54 -1.26
C SER A 375 0.15 6.03 0.09
N HIS A 376 1.29 6.55 0.56
CA HIS A 376 2.10 5.99 1.62
C HIS A 376 1.34 5.88 2.94
N ILE A 377 0.64 6.94 3.35
CA ILE A 377 -0.07 6.98 4.64
C ILE A 377 -1.31 6.08 4.62
N LEU A 378 -2.14 6.12 3.56
CA LEU A 378 -3.33 5.26 3.48
C LEU A 378 -2.97 3.77 3.31
N GLN A 379 -1.96 3.43 2.51
CA GLN A 379 -1.49 2.05 2.38
C GLN A 379 -0.90 1.52 3.68
N THR A 380 -0.17 2.37 4.41
CA THR A 380 0.29 2.07 5.78
C THR A 380 -0.91 1.84 6.71
N ILE A 381 -1.85 2.78 6.80
CA ILE A 381 -3.05 2.64 7.65
C ILE A 381 -3.81 1.35 7.32
N ALA A 382 -3.96 1.00 6.04
CA ALA A 382 -4.60 -0.24 5.62
C ALA A 382 -3.91 -1.47 6.23
N LEU A 383 -2.59 -1.61 6.08
CA LEU A 383 -1.83 -2.75 6.63
C LEU A 383 -1.85 -2.81 8.18
N PHE A 384 -1.84 -1.64 8.84
CA PHE A 384 -1.90 -1.54 10.30
C PHE A 384 -3.30 -1.77 10.89
N ALA A 385 -4.36 -1.50 10.14
CA ALA A 385 -5.75 -1.59 10.59
C ALA A 385 -6.49 -2.84 10.11
N MET A 386 -5.93 -3.61 9.16
CA MET A 386 -6.58 -4.79 8.58
C MET A 386 -6.80 -5.92 9.60
N GLU A 387 -7.81 -6.75 9.35
CA GLU A 387 -8.04 -8.00 10.08
C GLU A 387 -6.95 -9.05 9.73
N PRO A 388 -6.81 -10.14 10.49
CA PRO A 388 -5.94 -11.25 10.08
C PRO A 388 -6.40 -11.81 8.72
N PRO A 389 -5.53 -11.86 7.70
CA PRO A 389 -5.82 -12.50 6.43
C PRO A 389 -5.87 -14.02 6.58
N VAL A 390 -6.48 -14.71 5.60
CA VAL A 390 -6.61 -16.19 5.60
C VAL A 390 -5.23 -16.86 5.48
N SER A 391 -4.36 -16.29 4.64
CA SER A 391 -2.95 -16.64 4.52
C SER A 391 -2.06 -15.38 4.47
N LEU A 392 -0.75 -15.57 4.30
CA LEU A 392 0.19 -14.47 4.05
C LEU A 392 0.39 -14.19 2.55
N ASP A 393 -0.42 -14.79 1.67
CA ASP A 393 -0.35 -14.55 0.23
C ASP A 393 -0.78 -13.11 -0.11
N GLY A 394 -0.18 -12.56 -1.18
CA GLY A 394 -0.35 -11.15 -1.54
C GLY A 394 -1.81 -10.76 -1.82
N GLU A 395 -2.63 -11.70 -2.28
CA GLU A 395 -4.07 -11.50 -2.54
C GLU A 395 -4.89 -11.39 -1.26
N ASP A 396 -4.73 -12.31 -0.30
CA ASP A 396 -5.45 -12.25 0.97
C ASP A 396 -5.11 -10.98 1.75
N ILE A 397 -3.83 -10.59 1.76
CA ILE A 397 -3.38 -9.31 2.32
C ILE A 397 -4.02 -8.11 1.59
N ARG A 398 -4.14 -8.19 0.26
CA ARG A 398 -4.77 -7.13 -0.56
C ARG A 398 -6.25 -6.99 -0.26
N ASP A 399 -6.96 -8.09 -0.06
CA ASP A 399 -8.38 -8.11 0.29
C ASP A 399 -8.65 -7.51 1.68
N GLU A 400 -7.87 -7.87 2.69
CA GLU A 400 -8.02 -7.29 4.03
C GLU A 400 -7.68 -5.78 4.05
N LYS A 401 -6.65 -5.35 3.30
CA LYS A 401 -6.37 -3.92 3.07
C LYS A 401 -7.54 -3.22 2.36
N ALA A 402 -8.14 -3.86 1.35
CA ALA A 402 -9.26 -3.29 0.61
C ALA A 402 -10.52 -3.14 1.48
N LYS A 403 -10.80 -4.09 2.38
CA LYS A 403 -11.87 -3.98 3.39
C LYS A 403 -11.68 -2.76 4.28
N VAL A 404 -10.47 -2.52 4.81
CA VAL A 404 -10.16 -1.31 5.58
C VAL A 404 -10.43 -0.05 4.77
N LEU A 405 -9.87 0.06 3.57
CA LEU A 405 -10.00 1.25 2.73
C LEU A 405 -11.47 1.57 2.37
N ARG A 406 -12.32 0.54 2.22
CA ARG A 406 -13.78 0.69 2.03
C ARG A 406 -14.50 1.18 3.29
N SER A 407 -14.02 0.81 4.48
CA SER A 407 -14.52 1.30 5.78
C SER A 407 -13.99 2.69 6.17
N ILE A 408 -13.04 3.29 5.43
CA ILE A 408 -12.57 4.65 5.72
C ILE A 408 -13.69 5.67 5.45
N ARG A 409 -14.07 6.43 6.47
CA ARG A 409 -15.00 7.53 6.32
C ARG A 409 -14.39 8.65 5.47
N LYS A 410 -15.17 9.19 4.53
CA LYS A 410 -14.77 10.36 3.74
C LYS A 410 -14.45 11.53 4.68
N LEU A 411 -13.32 12.20 4.45
CA LEU A 411 -12.88 13.32 5.27
C LEU A 411 -13.68 14.59 4.93
N ASP A 412 -14.28 15.20 5.96
CA ASP A 412 -14.84 16.54 5.87
C ASP A 412 -13.75 17.62 6.02
N LEU A 413 -13.93 18.76 5.33
CA LEU A 413 -12.97 19.87 5.38
C LEU A 413 -12.78 20.46 6.80
N GLU A 414 -13.71 20.22 7.72
CA GLU A 414 -13.59 20.66 9.12
C GLU A 414 -12.67 19.78 9.97
N ASP A 415 -12.40 18.54 9.55
CA ASP A 415 -11.53 17.59 10.25
C ASP A 415 -10.11 17.55 9.62
N ILE A 416 -9.79 18.51 8.73
CA ILE A 416 -8.51 18.69 8.03
C ILE A 416 -7.85 20.03 8.39
N VAL A 417 -6.53 20.01 8.60
CA VAL A 417 -5.67 21.20 8.73
C VAL A 417 -4.59 21.14 7.65
N LEU A 418 -4.53 22.16 6.79
CA LEU A 418 -3.48 22.33 5.79
C LEU A 418 -2.49 23.41 6.24
N GLY A 419 -1.24 23.24 5.84
CA GLY A 419 -0.19 24.24 6.03
C GLY A 419 0.75 24.31 4.83
N GLN A 420 1.47 25.42 4.72
CA GLN A 420 2.48 25.65 3.72
C GLN A 420 3.75 26.15 4.41
N LEU A 421 4.90 25.61 4.01
CA LEU A 421 6.21 26.05 4.48
C LEU A 421 6.45 27.48 3.97
N LYS A 422 6.73 28.41 4.89
CA LYS A 422 7.14 29.76 4.51
C LYS A 422 8.62 29.74 4.10
N ASP A 423 8.90 30.18 2.88
CA ASP A 423 10.26 30.41 2.42
C ASP A 423 10.88 31.59 3.19
N ASN A 424 11.96 31.30 3.93
CA ASN A 424 12.71 32.30 4.70
C ASN A 424 13.94 32.85 3.93
N SER A 425 14.19 32.39 2.70
CA SER A 425 15.40 32.74 1.94
C SER A 425 15.35 34.12 1.27
N VAL A 426 14.16 34.74 1.12
CA VAL A 426 13.99 36.03 0.44
C VAL A 426 13.27 37.04 1.34
N LYS A 427 13.80 38.27 1.41
CA LYS A 427 13.25 39.43 2.13
C LYS A 427 11.96 40.02 1.52
N VAL A 428 11.19 39.22 0.80
CA VAL A 428 9.97 39.59 0.10
C VAL A 428 8.96 38.47 0.33
N ASP A 429 7.75 38.81 0.79
CA ASP A 429 6.60 37.88 0.75
C ASP A 429 6.20 37.64 -0.72
N ARG A 430 7.01 36.88 -1.44
CA ARG A 430 6.54 36.16 -2.61
C ARG A 430 5.57 35.11 -2.10
N TYR A 431 4.28 35.41 -2.21
CA TYR A 431 3.31 34.38 -2.51
C TYR A 431 3.84 33.62 -3.73
N THR A 432 4.41 32.45 -3.50
CA THR A 432 4.51 31.43 -4.55
C THR A 432 3.09 31.29 -5.11
N LYS A 433 2.90 31.48 -6.42
CA LYS A 433 1.56 31.51 -7.03
C LYS A 433 0.72 30.25 -6.77
N SER A 434 1.37 29.19 -6.30
CA SER A 434 0.79 27.93 -5.86
C SER A 434 0.40 27.97 -4.38
N MET A 435 -0.88 27.71 -4.11
CA MET A 435 -1.45 27.43 -2.77
C MET A 435 -1.27 25.95 -2.37
N THR A 436 -0.34 25.22 -3.01
CA THR A 436 -0.10 23.80 -2.73
C THR A 436 0.35 23.58 -1.27
N PRO A 437 -0.34 22.71 -0.52
CA PRO A 437 0.02 22.42 0.87
C PRO A 437 1.29 21.55 0.94
N THR A 438 2.23 21.96 1.79
CA THR A 438 3.42 21.17 2.16
C THR A 438 3.24 20.43 3.48
N TYR A 439 2.15 20.72 4.21
CA TYR A 439 1.76 20.12 5.48
C TYR A 439 0.28 19.74 5.47
N PHE A 440 -0.02 18.57 6.01
CA PHE A 440 -1.36 18.01 6.17
C PHE A 440 -1.50 17.38 7.55
N ALA A 441 -2.59 17.67 8.25
CA ALA A 441 -3.03 16.89 9.39
C ALA A 441 -4.54 16.65 9.32
N ALA A 442 -5.01 15.48 9.72
CA ALA A 442 -6.43 15.15 9.73
C ALA A 442 -6.79 14.12 10.81
N ALA A 443 -8.06 14.07 11.18
CA ALA A 443 -8.64 12.99 11.97
C ALA A 443 -9.48 12.08 11.07
N LEU A 444 -8.96 10.88 10.79
CA LEU A 444 -9.62 9.84 9.99
C LEU A 444 -10.31 8.84 10.91
N TYR A 445 -11.40 8.23 10.43
CA TYR A 445 -12.16 7.20 11.15
C TYR A 445 -12.38 5.99 10.23
N ILE A 446 -12.34 4.79 10.81
CA ILE A 446 -12.54 3.52 10.12
C ILE A 446 -13.79 2.87 10.72
N ASP A 447 -14.84 2.83 9.92
CA ASP A 447 -16.16 2.35 10.32
C ASP A 447 -16.19 0.81 10.18
N ASN A 448 -15.56 0.13 11.14
CA ASN A 448 -15.59 -1.33 11.31
C ASN A 448 -15.58 -1.73 12.80
N ALA A 449 -15.85 -3.01 13.11
CA ALA A 449 -15.99 -3.47 14.50
C ALA A 449 -14.75 -3.29 15.38
N ARG A 450 -13.54 -3.33 14.79
CA ARG A 450 -12.25 -3.21 15.49
C ARG A 450 -11.90 -1.76 15.83
N TRP A 451 -12.27 -0.80 14.97
CA TRP A 451 -11.81 0.59 15.02
C TRP A 451 -12.92 1.63 15.22
N ASP A 452 -14.19 1.24 15.24
CA ASP A 452 -15.31 2.16 15.49
C ASP A 452 -15.09 3.00 16.77
N GLY A 453 -15.24 4.32 16.61
CA GLY A 453 -14.94 5.34 17.62
C GLY A 453 -13.47 5.78 17.73
N VAL A 454 -12.50 5.03 17.18
CA VAL A 454 -11.06 5.32 17.29
C VAL A 454 -10.59 6.29 16.20
N PRO A 455 -10.06 7.47 16.54
CA PRO A 455 -9.49 8.38 15.56
C PRO A 455 -8.07 7.98 15.15
N PHE A 456 -7.83 8.02 13.85
CA PHE A 456 -6.52 7.94 13.21
C PHE A 456 -6.05 9.36 12.90
N LEU A 457 -5.17 9.88 13.76
CA LEU A 457 -4.60 11.22 13.67
C LEU A 457 -3.39 11.21 12.76
N ILE A 458 -3.57 11.71 11.54
CA ILE A 458 -2.51 11.84 10.53
C ILE A 458 -1.80 13.17 10.73
N LYS A 459 -0.47 13.18 10.65
CA LYS A 459 0.36 14.38 10.56
C LYS A 459 1.52 14.14 9.60
N THR A 460 1.51 14.86 8.49
CA THR A 460 2.45 14.73 7.37
C THR A 460 3.01 16.11 6.99
N GLY A 461 4.31 16.24 6.74
CA GLY A 461 4.83 17.44 6.09
C GLY A 461 6.33 17.45 5.80
N ILE A 462 6.71 18.28 4.83
CA ILE A 462 8.11 18.48 4.38
C ILE A 462 8.60 19.88 4.80
N GLY A 463 9.89 20.01 5.08
CA GLY A 463 10.50 21.20 5.70
C GLY A 463 10.24 21.29 7.21
N LEU A 464 10.08 20.15 7.88
CA LEU A 464 9.88 20.04 9.33
C LEU A 464 11.20 19.77 10.05
N MET A 465 11.30 20.21 11.31
CA MET A 465 12.56 20.24 12.09
C MET A 465 13.34 18.92 12.24
N LYS A 466 12.77 17.76 11.90
CA LYS A 466 13.42 16.45 11.97
C LYS A 466 12.79 15.46 10.98
N ASN A 467 13.63 14.67 10.31
CA ASN A 467 13.22 13.44 9.65
C ASN A 467 12.65 12.45 10.68
N ARG A 468 11.40 11.99 10.49
CA ARG A 468 10.75 11.02 11.35
C ARG A 468 9.55 10.34 10.69
N TYR A 469 9.57 9.01 10.71
CA TYR A 469 8.45 8.15 10.35
C TYR A 469 8.07 7.36 11.61
N SER A 470 6.84 7.47 12.09
CA SER A 470 6.42 6.73 13.29
C SER A 470 4.91 6.60 13.39
N ILE A 471 4.45 5.40 13.75
CA ILE A 471 3.08 5.14 14.20
C ILE A 471 3.07 4.99 15.71
N ARG A 472 2.04 5.52 16.37
CA ARG A 472 1.89 5.43 17.83
C ARG A 472 0.48 5.03 18.19
N PHE A 473 0.38 3.96 18.98
CA PHE A 473 -0.84 3.57 19.66
C PHE A 473 -0.86 4.26 21.02
N ILE A 474 -1.92 5.01 21.29
CA ILE A 474 -2.15 5.64 22.58
C ILE A 474 -3.26 4.87 23.26
N ASN A 475 -2.96 4.24 24.39
CA ASN A 475 -3.93 3.38 25.08
C ASN A 475 -4.98 4.21 25.84
N SER A 476 -6.09 3.56 26.18
CA SER A 476 -7.21 4.11 26.96
C SER A 476 -6.90 4.25 28.46
N VAL A 477 -5.78 3.68 28.93
CA VAL A 477 -5.34 3.74 30.33
C VAL A 477 -4.76 5.12 30.67
N SER A 478 -5.62 5.97 31.23
CA SER A 478 -5.27 7.19 31.99
C SER A 478 -6.39 7.55 32.96
#